data_AF-A0A1C6D5N3-F1
#
_entry.id   AF-A0A1C6D5N3-F1
#
_cell.length_a   1.000
_cell.length_b   1.000
_cell.length_c   1.000
_cell.angle_alpha   90.00
_cell.angle_beta   90.00
_cell.angle_gamma   90.00
#
_symmetry.space_group_name_H-M   'P 1'
#
loop_
_entity.id
_entity.type
_entity.pdbx_description
1 polymer ?
#
loop_
_entity_poly.entity_id
_entity_poly.type
_entity_poly.pdbx_seq_one_letter_code
_entity_poly.pdbx_strand_id
1 'polypeptide(L)' 'MSKCTYSCIDAEHNTWSGACGFLTQFEADGPQENGWDSCPRCGREIVQED' A
#
# COMPACT_ATOMS: atom_id res chain seq x y z
N MET A 1 7.86 -16.09 2.07
CA MET A 1 7.92 -14.75 2.69
C MET A 1 6.54 -14.12 2.54
N SER A 2 5.89 -13.75 3.63
CA SER A 2 4.55 -13.16 3.58
C SER A 2 4.67 -11.69 3.12
N LYS A 3 4.19 -11.37 1.92
CA LYS A 3 4.14 -9.99 1.41
C LYS A 3 2.90 -9.27 1.96
N CYS A 4 2.88 -7.95 1.93
CA CYS A 4 1.72 -7.13 2.27
C CYS A 4 1.13 -6.56 0.99
N THR A 5 0.03 -7.13 0.53
CA THR A 5 -0.64 -6.64 -0.66
C THR A 5 -1.40 -5.36 -0.34
N TYR A 6 -1.24 -4.33 -1.15
CA TYR A 6 -1.96 -3.07 -1.04
C TYR A 6 -3.01 -3.01 -2.15
N SER A 7 -4.24 -2.70 -1.74
CA SER A 7 -5.38 -2.55 -2.63
C SER A 7 -5.89 -1.11 -2.55
N CYS A 8 -6.18 -0.51 -3.71
CA CYS A 8 -6.80 0.80 -3.77
C CYS A 8 -8.25 0.69 -3.29
N ILE A 9 -8.61 1.49 -2.28
CA ILE A 9 -9.98 1.52 -1.72
C ILE A 9 -10.70 2.80 -2.10
N ASP A 10 -9.93 3.88 -2.34
CA ASP A 10 -10.47 5.15 -2.79
C ASP A 10 -9.48 5.78 -3.78
N ALA A 11 -9.78 5.66 -5.07
CA ALA A 11 -8.94 6.21 -6.13
C ALA A 11 -9.06 7.74 -6.23
N GLU A 12 -10.16 8.33 -5.76
CA GLU A 12 -10.37 9.78 -5.83
C GLU A 12 -9.42 10.53 -4.88
N HIS A 13 -9.13 9.94 -3.73
CA HIS A 13 -8.23 10.45 -2.71
C HIS A 13 -6.93 9.65 -2.59
N ASN A 14 -6.61 8.76 -3.55
CA ASN A 14 -5.44 7.88 -3.51
C ASN A 14 -5.25 7.17 -2.15
N THR A 15 -6.34 6.63 -1.60
CA THR A 15 -6.30 5.86 -0.34
C THR A 15 -6.17 4.37 -0.63
N TRP A 16 -5.20 3.75 0.05
CA TRP A 16 -4.83 2.36 -0.11
C TRP A 16 -4.85 1.61 1.23
N SER A 17 -5.27 0.35 1.19
CA SER A 17 -5.24 -0.56 2.34
C SER A 17 -4.23 -1.67 2.10
N GLY A 18 -3.27 -1.80 3.00
CA GLY A 18 -2.48 -3.03 3.08
C GLY A 18 -3.30 -4.18 3.66
N ALA A 19 -3.05 -5.42 3.22
CA ALA A 19 -3.65 -6.65 3.74
C ALA A 19 -3.43 -6.86 5.25
N CYS A 20 -2.46 -6.15 5.82
CA CYS A 20 -2.32 -6.04 7.26
C CYS A 20 -3.37 -5.13 7.93
N GLY A 21 -4.31 -4.54 7.20
CA GLY A 21 -5.27 -3.53 7.70
C GLY A 21 -4.65 -2.15 7.94
N PHE A 22 -3.56 -1.80 7.24
CA PHE A 22 -2.97 -0.48 7.34
C PHE A 22 -3.54 0.41 6.22
N LEU A 23 -4.27 1.45 6.63
CA LEU A 23 -4.85 2.45 5.74
C LEU A 23 -3.93 3.65 5.64
N THR A 24 -3.62 4.07 4.42
CA THR A 24 -2.83 5.27 4.20
C THR A 24 -3.23 5.92 2.87
N GLN A 25 -3.10 7.24 2.83
CA GLN A 25 -3.27 8.02 1.63
C GLN A 25 -1.87 8.30 1.05
N PHE A 26 -1.72 8.00 -0.23
CA PHE A 26 -0.48 8.26 -0.96
C PHE A 26 -0.62 9.53 -1.80
N GLU A 27 0.50 10.23 -2.00
CA GLU A 27 0.54 11.40 -2.89
C GLU A 27 0.62 10.96 -4.36
N ALA A 28 1.19 9.77 -4.60
CA ALA A 28 1.27 9.13 -5.92
C ALA A 28 0.26 7.98 -6.06
N ASP A 29 0.20 7.38 -7.26
CA ASP A 29 -0.71 6.28 -7.60
C ASP A 29 -0.24 4.95 -6.95
N GLY A 30 -0.43 4.87 -5.64
CA GLY A 30 -0.09 3.70 -4.85
C GLY A 30 1.28 3.72 -4.16
N PRO A 31 1.56 2.68 -3.35
CA PRO A 31 2.73 2.64 -2.48
C PRO A 31 4.05 2.62 -3.27
N GLN A 32 4.14 1.88 -4.37
CA GLN A 32 5.39 1.75 -5.13
C GLN A 32 5.77 3.06 -5.84
N GLU A 33 4.81 3.72 -6.47
CA GLU A 33 5.00 5.06 -7.06
C GLU A 33 5.37 6.09 -5.99
N ASN A 34 4.86 5.92 -4.77
CA ASN A 34 5.23 6.73 -3.60
C ASN A 34 6.60 6.35 -3.00
N GLY A 35 7.34 5.42 -3.60
CA GLY A 35 8.66 4.98 -3.16
C GLY A 35 8.66 4.09 -1.92
N TRP A 36 7.57 3.36 -1.66
CA TRP A 36 7.50 2.42 -0.54
C TRP A 36 7.85 0.99 -0.97
N ASP A 37 8.94 0.46 -0.41
CA ASP A 37 9.33 -0.95 -0.61
C ASP A 37 8.75 -1.90 0.46
N SER A 38 8.45 -1.38 1.66
CA SER A 38 7.98 -2.19 2.78
C SER A 38 6.94 -1.45 3.62
N CYS A 39 5.97 -2.21 4.13
CA CYS A 39 4.86 -1.67 4.89
C CYS A 39 5.36 -1.19 6.26
N PRO A 40 5.17 0.09 6.65
CA PRO A 40 5.67 0.62 7.92
C PRO A 40 5.00 -0.02 9.15
N ARG A 41 3.80 -0.61 8.97
CA ARG A 41 3.05 -1.25 10.06
C ARG A 41 3.48 -2.68 10.33
N CYS A 42 3.79 -3.46 9.30
CA CYS A 42 4.11 -4.88 9.46
C CYS A 42 5.52 -5.28 8.99
N GLY A 43 6.29 -4.36 8.42
CA GLY A 43 7.66 -4.57 7.93
C GLY A 43 7.75 -5.54 6.75
N ARG A 44 6.63 -5.94 6.15
CA ARG A 44 6.59 -6.86 5.01
C ARG A 44 6.76 -6.08 3.72
N GLU A 45 7.40 -6.71 2.74
CA GLU A 45 7.49 -6.21 1.36
C GLU A 45 6.09 -5.87 0.83
N ILE A 46 5.96 -4.70 0.21
CA ILE A 46 4.70 -4.25 -0.36
C ILE A 46 4.54 -4.84 -1.76
N VAL A 47 3.31 -5.25 -2.08
CA VAL A 47 2.91 -5.60 -3.44
C VAL A 47 1.67 -4.82 -3.78
N GLN A 48 1.67 -4.09 -4.89
CA GLN A 48 0.48 -3.48 -5.42
C GLN A 48 -0.33 -4.53 -6.20
N GLU A 49 -1.62 -4.68 -5.90
CA GLU A 49 -2.55 -5.35 -6.82
C GLU A 49 -3.06 -4.32 -7.83
N ASP A 50 -2.95 -4.66 -9.12
CA ASP A 50 -3.42 -3.87 -10.29
C ASP A 50 -4.96 -3.82 -10.35
#